data_AF-A0A7V5HH83-F1
#
_entry.id   AF-A0A7V5HH83-F1
#
_cell.length_a   1.000
_cell.length_b   1.000
_cell.length_c   1.000
_cell.angle_alpha   90.00
_cell.angle_beta   90.00
_cell.angle_gamma   90.00
#
_symmetry.space_group_name_H-M   'P 1'
#
loop_
_entity.id
_entity.type
_entity.pdbx_description
1 polymer ?
#
loop_
_entity_poly.entity_id
_entity_poly.type
_entity_poly.pdbx_seq_one_letter_code
_entity_poly.pdbx_strand_id
1 'polypeptide(L)'
;LQGGIKKAAELIQAGQIVAVKGLGGFHLITNPFHPQAVQRLRKIKQRQKKPFALMARSLEVIERYAYLQPNEREWLLSPRRPIVLLRKKQDIPGIAPHLKEIGFMLPYTPLHYLLLDELELVIATSSNRKDAPIMKEETEIDPLCDFILTHNRPIHMRADDSVMKIVNGQPLFLRRARGFVPYPQSIPDFLAHSPPIIALGGELKDTISIFKKGYVVTSQFLGDLDDYQNFIYFEETLHHLQKLFSLNNPQLLITDLHPHFQTTRYAEKQSIPHLRVQHHFAHLLAPLLEHGYSQNKLALGVAWDGFGLGEDGHAWGGEFFLFNYSSYTRLAHFEEMPLPGGDTAARQPWRMALAYLTTYFGSELPQVPSLQTIPTRDKRLLLQMIANQLHCPPTSSCGRLFDAIAFLCGVAPPEIEFEAEAPMRLEALTQDNISEASYSFRINKKSHPWIIQFQPLFKEILEDITKEKNPNLIATKFHNTLAKLIQKIAQEVHRHFNIKTVVLSGGVFLNSFLLKKVENLLQENGFQILRSRLYSPNDESLSLGQIAYGLNYLNKPKKK
;
A
#
# COMPACT_ATOMS: atom_id res chain seq x y z
N LEU A 1 17.33 32.79 -16.18
CA LEU A 1 17.01 32.82 -17.62
C LEU A 1 15.58 33.33 -17.78
N GLN A 2 15.34 34.35 -18.60
CA GLN A 2 13.97 34.67 -19.02
C GLN A 2 13.59 33.72 -20.17
N GLY A 3 12.52 32.96 -20.00
CA GLY A 3 12.05 31.99 -20.99
C GLY A 3 10.69 31.41 -20.60
N GLY A 4 9.90 31.04 -21.60
CA GLY A 4 8.59 30.40 -21.40
C GLY A 4 8.61 28.89 -21.66
N ILE A 5 7.46 28.35 -22.04
CA ILE A 5 7.23 26.91 -22.22
C ILE A 5 8.22 26.29 -23.24
N LYS A 6 8.43 26.94 -24.39
CA LYS A 6 9.39 26.46 -25.41
C LYS A 6 10.80 26.30 -24.87
N LYS A 7 11.26 27.27 -24.07
CA LYS A 7 12.61 27.20 -23.49
C LYS A 7 12.73 26.08 -22.47
N ALA A 8 11.69 25.87 -21.66
CA ALA A 8 11.63 24.73 -20.75
C ALA A 8 11.68 23.40 -21.51
N ALA A 9 10.96 23.29 -22.63
CA ALA A 9 10.97 22.10 -23.48
C ALA A 9 12.37 21.80 -24.05
N GLU A 10 13.07 22.81 -24.60
CA GLU A 10 14.45 22.68 -25.07
C GLU A 10 15.41 22.19 -23.97
N LEU A 11 15.30 22.75 -22.76
CA LEU A 11 16.14 22.38 -21.62
C LEU A 11 15.88 20.92 -21.19
N ILE A 12 14.61 20.51 -21.14
CA ILE A 12 14.23 19.13 -20.82
C ILE A 12 14.77 18.16 -21.88
N GLN A 13 14.64 18.47 -23.18
CA GLN A 13 15.22 17.65 -24.25
C GLN A 13 16.74 17.51 -24.11
N ALA A 14 17.42 18.58 -23.73
CA ALA A 14 18.86 18.62 -23.45
C ALA A 14 19.27 17.91 -22.13
N GLY A 15 18.36 17.19 -21.46
CA GLY A 15 18.67 16.42 -20.27
C GLY A 15 18.76 17.24 -18.97
N GLN A 16 18.21 18.46 -18.95
CA GLN A 16 18.03 19.21 -17.72
C GLN A 16 16.83 18.68 -16.93
N ILE A 17 16.86 18.89 -15.61
CA ILE A 17 15.77 18.59 -14.69
C ILE A 17 15.08 19.91 -14.38
N VAL A 18 13.84 20.05 -14.86
CA VAL A 18 13.06 21.28 -14.70
C VAL A 18 11.94 21.03 -13.70
N ALA A 19 11.84 21.86 -12.67
CA ALA A 19 10.68 21.84 -11.79
C ALA A 19 9.53 22.64 -12.40
N VAL A 20 8.38 22.00 -12.61
CA VAL A 20 7.20 22.62 -13.23
C VAL A 20 6.10 22.77 -12.19
N LYS A 21 5.62 24.00 -11.97
CA LYS A 21 4.54 24.31 -11.00
C LYS A 21 3.21 23.77 -11.52
N GLY A 22 2.66 22.79 -10.82
CA GLY A 22 1.39 22.13 -11.12
C GLY A 22 0.20 22.73 -10.37
N LEU A 23 -0.87 21.93 -10.20
CA LEU A 23 -2.06 22.32 -9.41
C LEU A 23 -1.86 22.14 -7.91
N GLY A 24 -1.27 21.01 -7.49
CA GLY A 24 -1.14 20.60 -6.08
C GLY A 24 0.29 20.61 -5.56
N GLY A 25 1.26 21.01 -6.37
CA GLY A 25 2.68 21.00 -6.06
C GLY A 25 3.50 21.07 -7.34
N PHE A 26 4.80 20.87 -7.23
CA PHE A 26 5.69 20.85 -8.38
C PHE A 26 6.03 19.43 -8.84
N HIS A 27 6.27 19.29 -10.14
CA HIS A 27 6.86 18.09 -10.72
C HIS A 27 8.31 18.34 -11.11
N LEU A 28 9.21 17.42 -10.78
CA LEU A 28 10.52 17.33 -11.43
C LEU A 28 10.33 16.61 -12.77
N ILE A 29 10.61 17.34 -13.84
CA ILE A 29 10.43 16.89 -15.23
C ILE A 29 11.78 16.77 -15.92
N THR A 30 12.01 15.64 -16.59
CA THR A 30 13.20 15.42 -17.42
C THR A 30 12.91 14.42 -18.54
N ASN A 31 13.79 14.35 -19.54
CA ASN A 31 13.67 13.43 -20.67
C ASN A 31 13.94 11.97 -20.21
N PRO A 32 12.97 11.05 -20.36
CA PRO A 32 13.13 9.65 -19.94
C PRO A 32 14.18 8.88 -20.78
N PHE A 33 14.53 9.40 -21.96
CA PHE A 33 15.51 8.78 -22.87
C PHE A 33 16.93 9.31 -22.70
N HIS A 34 17.18 10.19 -21.72
CA HIS A 34 18.52 10.72 -21.43
C HIS A 34 19.11 10.03 -20.18
N PRO A 35 19.94 8.97 -20.31
CA PRO A 35 20.31 8.11 -19.18
C PRO A 35 20.99 8.85 -18.03
N GLN A 36 21.85 9.83 -18.35
CA GLN A 36 22.54 10.64 -17.34
C GLN A 36 21.56 11.52 -16.55
N ALA A 37 20.48 11.99 -17.18
CA ALA A 37 19.48 12.83 -16.53
C ALA A 37 18.61 12.00 -15.59
N VAL A 38 18.19 10.81 -16.04
CA VAL A 38 17.49 9.82 -15.20
C VAL A 38 18.35 9.44 -13.98
N GLN A 39 19.64 9.15 -14.20
CA GLN A 39 20.55 8.83 -13.10
C GLN A 39 20.75 10.01 -12.14
N ARG A 40 20.89 11.24 -12.65
CA ARG A 40 20.98 12.46 -11.83
C ARG A 40 19.71 12.65 -11.00
N LEU A 41 18.53 12.50 -11.62
CA LEU A 41 17.24 12.60 -10.92
C LEU A 41 17.11 11.55 -9.81
N ARG A 42 17.56 10.30 -10.04
CA ARG A 42 17.60 9.25 -9.01
C ARG A 42 18.49 9.61 -7.82
N LYS A 43 19.67 10.18 -8.08
CA LYS A 43 20.59 10.66 -7.03
C LYS A 43 19.95 11.79 -6.22
N ILE A 44 19.38 12.80 -6.89
CA ILE A 44 18.71 13.95 -6.25
C ILE A 44 17.55 13.47 -5.37
N LYS A 45 16.72 12.56 -5.88
CA LYS A 45 15.57 11.98 -5.16
C LYS A 45 15.96 10.93 -4.12
N GLN A 46 17.26 10.61 -3.98
CA GLN A 46 17.77 9.55 -3.11
C GLN A 46 17.04 8.21 -3.29
N ARG A 47 16.71 7.87 -4.55
CA ARG A 47 15.98 6.64 -4.90
C ARG A 47 16.54 5.97 -6.16
N GLN A 48 17.24 4.86 -5.99
CA GLN A 48 17.92 4.15 -7.07
C GLN A 48 16.95 3.31 -7.91
N LYS A 49 15.88 2.78 -7.33
CA LYS A 49 15.02 1.77 -7.97
C LYS A 49 13.53 2.08 -7.88
N LYS A 50 13.06 2.94 -6.95
CA LYS A 50 11.64 3.33 -6.88
C LYS A 50 11.18 3.86 -8.25
N PRO A 51 10.02 3.42 -8.79
CA PRO A 51 9.57 3.79 -10.13
C PRO A 51 9.31 5.28 -10.32
N PHE A 52 9.61 5.81 -11.50
CA PHE A 52 9.14 7.13 -11.93
C PHE A 52 7.80 7.01 -12.66
N ALA A 53 6.93 7.98 -12.42
CA ALA A 53 5.75 8.18 -13.25
C ALA A 53 6.15 8.96 -14.52
N LEU A 54 5.48 8.63 -15.62
CA LEU A 54 5.62 9.27 -16.91
C LEU A 54 4.35 10.07 -17.23
N MET A 55 4.54 11.24 -17.85
CA MET A 55 3.43 11.99 -18.45
C MET A 55 3.57 11.92 -19.96
N ALA A 56 2.53 11.44 -20.63
CA ALA A 56 2.50 11.26 -22.08
C ALA A 56 1.48 12.21 -22.71
N ARG A 57 1.79 12.74 -23.90
CA ARG A 57 0.91 13.68 -24.62
C ARG A 57 -0.48 13.09 -24.90
N SER A 58 -0.54 11.82 -25.27
CA SER A 58 -1.77 11.15 -25.71
C SER A 58 -1.73 9.65 -25.45
N LEU A 59 -2.88 8.97 -25.63
CA LEU A 59 -2.97 7.52 -25.46
C LEU A 59 -2.11 6.77 -26.48
N GLU A 60 -1.99 7.29 -27.69
CA GLU A 60 -1.18 6.70 -28.76
C GLU A 60 0.31 6.69 -28.38
N VAL A 61 0.78 7.67 -27.60
CA VAL A 61 2.13 7.64 -27.04
C VAL A 61 2.27 6.53 -26.00
N ILE A 62 1.28 6.37 -25.11
CA ILE A 62 1.30 5.33 -24.07
C ILE A 62 1.33 3.93 -24.68
N GLU A 63 0.54 3.67 -25.72
CA GLU A 63 0.43 2.35 -26.39
C GLU A 63 1.73 1.89 -27.08
N ARG A 64 2.67 2.81 -27.32
CA ARG A 64 4.03 2.45 -27.77
C ARG A 64 4.80 1.69 -26.68
N TYR A 65 4.58 2.02 -25.41
CA TYR A 65 5.39 1.53 -24.28
C TYR A 65 4.65 0.59 -23.34
N ALA A 66 3.32 0.64 -23.29
CA ALA A 66 2.50 -0.17 -22.40
C ALA A 66 1.30 -0.78 -23.13
N TYR A 67 0.84 -1.93 -22.62
CA TYR A 67 -0.47 -2.47 -22.97
C TYR A 67 -1.56 -1.64 -22.30
N LEU A 68 -2.67 -1.45 -23.00
CA LEU A 68 -3.73 -0.56 -22.54
C LEU A 68 -5.10 -1.22 -22.76
N GLN A 69 -5.75 -1.58 -21.65
CA GLN A 69 -7.08 -2.17 -21.61
C GLN A 69 -8.18 -1.09 -21.62
N PRO A 70 -9.41 -1.41 -22.06
CA PRO A 70 -10.50 -0.43 -22.13
C PRO A 70 -10.73 0.35 -20.83
N ASN A 71 -10.82 -0.34 -19.69
CA ASN A 71 -11.01 0.29 -18.38
C ASN A 71 -9.82 1.19 -17.98
N GLU A 72 -8.60 0.85 -18.38
CA GLU A 72 -7.41 1.68 -18.14
C GLU A 72 -7.44 2.96 -18.98
N ARG A 73 -7.92 2.88 -20.24
CA ARG A 73 -8.15 4.05 -21.11
C ARG A 73 -9.13 5.02 -20.48
N GLU A 74 -10.25 4.51 -19.98
CA GLU A 74 -11.30 5.32 -19.34
C GLU A 74 -10.76 6.12 -18.15
N TRP A 75 -9.96 5.48 -17.29
CA TRP A 75 -9.36 6.16 -16.15
C TRP A 75 -8.33 7.21 -16.55
N LEU A 76 -7.47 6.93 -17.53
CA LEU A 76 -6.51 7.92 -18.07
C LEU A 76 -7.21 9.14 -18.69
N LEU A 77 -8.35 8.91 -19.38
CA LEU A 77 -9.16 9.95 -20.00
C LEU A 77 -10.08 10.69 -19.03
N SER A 78 -10.33 10.12 -17.85
CA SER A 78 -11.20 10.71 -16.85
C SER A 78 -10.75 12.14 -16.49
N PRO A 79 -11.68 13.03 -16.08
CA PRO A 79 -11.33 14.38 -15.64
C PRO A 79 -10.38 14.39 -14.43
N ARG A 80 -10.28 13.26 -13.70
CA ARG A 80 -9.38 13.09 -12.56
C ARG A 80 -7.92 12.90 -12.99
N ARG A 81 -7.66 12.43 -14.20
CA ARG A 81 -6.30 12.23 -14.78
C ARG A 81 -5.31 11.58 -13.80
N PRO A 82 -5.61 10.41 -13.20
CA PRO A 82 -4.70 9.75 -12.28
C PRO A 82 -3.47 9.18 -13.01
N ILE A 83 -2.45 8.80 -12.25
CA ILE A 83 -1.41 7.89 -12.70
C ILE A 83 -1.99 6.47 -12.68
N VAL A 84 -2.02 5.82 -13.84
CA VAL A 84 -2.43 4.42 -13.99
C VAL A 84 -1.19 3.58 -14.20
N LEU A 85 -1.01 2.53 -13.39
CA LEU A 85 0.05 1.55 -13.57
C LEU A 85 -0.36 0.56 -14.67
N LEU A 86 0.43 0.51 -15.74
CA LEU A 86 0.14 -0.28 -16.94
C LEU A 86 1.22 -1.33 -17.15
N ARG A 87 0.84 -2.49 -17.68
CA ARG A 87 1.80 -3.55 -18.05
C ARG A 87 2.69 -3.06 -19.18
N LYS A 88 4.01 -3.17 -19.00
CA LYS A 88 5.00 -2.78 -20.00
C LYS A 88 4.89 -3.64 -21.27
N LYS A 89 4.95 -2.96 -22.41
CA LYS A 89 5.18 -3.54 -23.74
C LYS A 89 6.64 -3.36 -24.15
N GLN A 90 7.21 -2.20 -23.84
CA GLN A 90 8.62 -1.88 -24.03
C GLN A 90 9.20 -1.27 -22.75
N ASP A 91 10.39 -1.71 -22.35
CA ASP A 91 11.06 -1.14 -21.19
C ASP A 91 11.75 0.18 -21.54
N ILE A 92 11.68 1.14 -20.63
CA ILE A 92 12.47 2.37 -20.67
C ILE A 92 13.50 2.27 -19.54
N PRO A 93 14.79 2.11 -19.88
CA PRO A 93 15.83 1.83 -18.89
C PRO A 93 15.84 2.83 -17.75
N GLY A 94 15.86 2.31 -16.52
CA GLY A 94 15.96 3.14 -15.32
C GLY A 94 14.66 3.82 -14.91
N ILE A 95 13.51 3.59 -15.56
CA ILE A 95 12.22 4.15 -15.12
C ILE A 95 11.57 3.30 -14.01
N ALA A 96 11.40 2.00 -14.24
CA ALA A 96 10.77 1.07 -13.30
C ALA A 96 11.51 -0.28 -13.26
N PRO A 97 12.78 -0.32 -12.79
CA PRO A 97 13.60 -1.53 -12.85
C PRO A 97 12.98 -2.68 -12.05
N HIS A 98 13.12 -3.91 -12.56
CA HIS A 98 12.62 -5.16 -11.94
C HIS A 98 11.09 -5.28 -11.82
N LEU A 99 10.32 -4.37 -12.41
CA LEU A 99 8.86 -4.39 -12.37
C LEU A 99 8.26 -4.60 -13.76
N LYS A 100 7.09 -5.25 -13.79
CA LYS A 100 6.29 -5.47 -15.01
C LYS A 100 5.42 -4.28 -15.39
N GLU A 101 5.23 -3.35 -14.47
CA GLU A 101 4.33 -2.21 -14.62
C GLU A 101 5.09 -0.90 -14.65
N ILE A 102 4.49 0.10 -15.28
CA ILE A 102 5.00 1.46 -15.39
C ILE A 102 3.85 2.45 -15.24
N GLY A 103 4.05 3.53 -14.49
CA GLY A 103 3.02 4.52 -14.23
C GLY A 103 2.95 5.56 -15.34
N PHE A 104 1.77 5.70 -15.96
CA PHE A 104 1.47 6.73 -16.93
C PHE A 104 0.35 7.65 -16.46
N MET A 105 0.45 8.94 -16.76
CA MET A 105 -0.64 9.90 -16.70
C MET A 105 -0.70 10.74 -17.97
N LEU A 106 -1.87 11.32 -18.23
CA LEU A 106 -2.09 12.29 -19.31
C LEU A 106 -2.02 13.73 -18.77
N PRO A 107 -1.75 14.74 -19.63
CA PRO A 107 -1.77 16.13 -19.24
C PRO A 107 -3.11 16.54 -18.64
N TYR A 108 -3.03 17.27 -17.52
CA TYR A 108 -4.21 17.66 -16.74
C TYR A 108 -4.29 19.16 -16.45
N THR A 109 -3.32 19.96 -16.90
CA THR A 109 -3.38 21.43 -16.87
C THR A 109 -3.02 21.99 -18.25
N PRO A 110 -3.47 23.20 -18.61
CA PRO A 110 -3.06 23.85 -19.86
C PRO A 110 -1.53 23.93 -20.01
N LEU A 111 -0.81 24.15 -18.90
CA LEU A 111 0.66 24.14 -18.90
C LEU A 111 1.23 22.80 -19.35
N HIS A 112 0.68 21.69 -18.87
CA HIS A 112 1.11 20.36 -19.30
C HIS A 112 0.80 20.09 -20.77
N TYR A 113 -0.37 20.52 -21.27
CA TYR A 113 -0.70 20.39 -22.70
C TYR A 113 0.33 21.12 -23.57
N LEU A 114 0.57 22.41 -23.29
CA LEU A 114 1.52 23.22 -24.06
C LEU A 114 2.95 22.70 -23.97
N LEU A 115 3.35 22.15 -22.82
CA LEU A 115 4.68 21.55 -22.65
C LEU A 115 4.80 20.24 -23.44
N LEU A 116 3.77 19.40 -23.44
CA LEU A 116 3.79 18.11 -24.12
C LEU A 116 3.51 18.21 -25.63
N ASP A 117 2.98 19.33 -26.11
CA ASP A 117 2.95 19.63 -27.55
C ASP A 117 4.37 19.68 -28.14
N GLU A 118 5.34 20.17 -27.35
CA GLU A 118 6.77 20.19 -27.69
C GLU A 118 7.51 18.90 -27.25
N LEU A 119 6.95 18.13 -26.31
CA LEU A 119 7.55 16.94 -25.70
C LEU A 119 6.54 15.77 -25.65
N GLU A 120 6.68 14.77 -26.50
CA GLU A 120 5.69 13.67 -26.52
C GLU A 120 5.59 12.88 -25.19
N LEU A 121 6.70 12.74 -24.47
CA LEU A 121 6.82 11.93 -23.26
C LEU A 121 7.89 12.50 -22.31
N VAL A 122 7.54 12.62 -21.03
CA VAL A 122 8.47 13.07 -19.99
C VAL A 122 8.38 12.22 -18.73
N ILE A 123 9.46 12.19 -17.94
CA ILE A 123 9.34 11.84 -16.51
C ILE A 123 8.59 12.97 -15.84
N ALA A 124 7.61 12.66 -15.00
CA ALA A 124 6.91 13.64 -14.17
C ALA A 124 6.72 13.05 -12.78
N THR A 125 7.57 13.45 -11.84
CA THR A 125 7.53 12.96 -10.47
C THR A 125 7.39 14.09 -9.47
N SER A 126 6.72 13.85 -8.34
CA SER A 126 6.59 14.82 -7.25
C SER A 126 7.94 15.39 -6.79
N SER A 127 7.94 16.68 -6.45
CA SER A 127 9.10 17.45 -6.02
C SER A 127 9.61 17.18 -4.61
N ASN A 128 9.16 16.13 -3.93
CA ASN A 128 9.58 15.84 -2.56
C ASN A 128 10.98 15.23 -2.46
N ARG A 129 11.67 15.46 -1.34
CA ARG A 129 12.76 14.57 -0.88
C ARG A 129 12.16 13.23 -0.44
N LYS A 130 12.98 12.19 -0.29
CA LYS A 130 12.53 10.84 0.07
C LYS A 130 11.48 10.89 1.20
N ASP A 131 10.27 10.42 0.89
CA ASP A 131 9.11 10.28 1.78
C ASP A 131 8.56 11.57 2.46
N ALA A 132 9.09 12.75 2.13
CA ALA A 132 8.58 14.06 2.56
C ALA A 132 7.34 14.51 1.76
N PRO A 133 6.59 15.54 2.21
CA PRO A 133 5.45 16.08 1.46
C PRO A 133 5.88 16.75 0.15
N ILE A 134 4.99 16.79 -0.84
CA ILE A 134 5.23 17.54 -2.09
C ILE A 134 5.44 19.03 -1.79
N MET A 135 6.44 19.64 -2.43
CA MET A 135 6.77 21.06 -2.23
C MET A 135 5.78 21.94 -2.97
N LYS A 136 5.38 23.06 -2.34
CA LYS A 136 4.38 24.00 -2.87
C LYS A 136 4.93 25.40 -3.15
N GLU A 137 6.08 25.74 -2.57
CA GLU A 137 6.76 27.02 -2.74
C GLU A 137 8.05 26.86 -3.56
N GLU A 138 8.43 27.88 -4.33
CA GLU A 138 9.64 27.87 -5.17
C GLU A 138 10.93 27.68 -4.36
N THR A 139 11.03 28.33 -3.18
CA THR A 139 12.22 28.29 -2.32
C THR A 139 12.54 26.90 -1.77
N GLU A 140 11.53 26.02 -1.68
CA GLU A 140 11.71 24.63 -1.25
C GLU A 140 12.43 23.79 -2.33
N ILE A 141 12.33 24.20 -3.60
CA ILE A 141 12.61 23.38 -4.80
C ILE A 141 13.96 23.66 -5.43
N ASP A 142 14.47 24.88 -5.29
CA ASP A 142 15.75 25.32 -5.84
C ASP A 142 16.88 24.27 -5.71
N PRO A 143 17.02 23.50 -4.60
CA PRO A 143 18.09 22.51 -4.46
C PRO A 143 17.93 21.23 -5.31
N LEU A 144 16.78 21.00 -5.96
CA LEU A 144 16.43 19.71 -6.57
C LEU A 144 16.33 19.76 -8.11
N CYS A 145 16.52 20.92 -8.74
CA CYS A 145 16.36 21.09 -10.18
C CYS A 145 17.40 22.07 -10.74
N ASP A 146 17.56 22.03 -12.07
CA ASP A 146 18.44 22.95 -12.79
C ASP A 146 17.70 24.27 -13.09
N PHE A 147 16.38 24.20 -13.33
CA PHE A 147 15.53 25.34 -13.65
C PHE A 147 14.11 25.18 -13.11
N ILE A 148 13.42 26.30 -12.91
CA ILE A 148 12.02 26.34 -12.47
C ILE A 148 11.14 27.00 -13.53
N LEU A 149 10.05 26.32 -13.92
CA LEU A 149 8.95 26.86 -14.70
C LEU A 149 7.76 27.10 -13.77
N THR A 150 7.53 28.36 -13.40
CA THR A 150 6.52 28.76 -12.40
C THR A 150 5.50 29.79 -12.93
N HIS A 151 4.49 30.08 -12.12
CA HIS A 151 3.45 31.09 -12.32
C HIS A 151 3.03 31.73 -10.98
N ASN A 152 2.35 32.88 -11.05
CA ASN A 152 1.93 33.68 -9.88
C ASN A 152 0.67 33.18 -9.16
N ARG A 153 0.02 32.09 -9.61
CA ARG A 153 -1.07 31.47 -8.85
C ARG A 153 -0.50 30.63 -7.69
N PRO A 154 -0.79 30.97 -6.42
CA PRO A 154 -0.29 30.20 -5.27
C PRO A 154 -0.97 28.84 -5.17
N ILE A 155 -0.27 27.88 -4.54
CA ILE A 155 -0.80 26.55 -4.22
C ILE A 155 -1.19 26.57 -2.75
N HIS A 156 -2.50 26.61 -2.46
CA HIS A 156 -2.95 26.72 -1.07
C HIS A 156 -2.73 25.40 -0.30
N MET A 157 -3.21 24.30 -0.88
CA MET A 157 -3.09 22.95 -0.31
C MET A 157 -2.27 22.05 -1.24
N ARG A 158 -1.39 21.26 -0.62
CA ARG A 158 -0.61 20.23 -1.29
C ARG A 158 -1.55 19.12 -1.76
N ALA A 159 -1.33 18.59 -2.96
CA ALA A 159 -2.05 17.43 -3.46
C ALA A 159 -1.16 16.64 -4.40
N ASP A 160 -0.73 15.48 -3.92
CA ASP A 160 -0.07 14.47 -4.75
C ASP A 160 -0.97 13.96 -5.88
N ASP A 161 -0.35 13.42 -6.93
CA ASP A 161 -1.09 12.70 -7.97
C ASP A 161 -1.65 11.38 -7.44
N SER A 162 -2.93 11.11 -7.70
CA SER A 162 -3.51 9.80 -7.40
C SER A 162 -2.86 8.71 -8.25
N VAL A 163 -2.63 7.53 -7.66
CA VAL A 163 -2.02 6.37 -8.32
C VAL A 163 -2.93 5.16 -8.16
N MET A 164 -3.18 4.45 -9.25
CA MET A 164 -4.04 3.25 -9.24
C MET A 164 -3.58 2.17 -10.22
N LYS A 165 -4.04 0.95 -9.96
CA LYS A 165 -4.11 -0.18 -10.90
C LYS A 165 -5.57 -0.43 -11.25
N ILE A 166 -5.82 -1.18 -12.32
CA ILE A 166 -7.15 -1.72 -12.64
C ILE A 166 -7.10 -3.24 -12.51
N VAL A 167 -7.94 -3.80 -11.64
CA VAL A 167 -8.03 -5.24 -11.39
C VAL A 167 -9.48 -5.67 -11.55
N ASN A 168 -9.73 -6.67 -12.40
CA ASN A 168 -11.07 -7.15 -12.73
C ASN A 168 -12.04 -6.02 -13.12
N GLY A 169 -11.54 -5.06 -13.90
CA GLY A 169 -12.30 -3.90 -14.39
C GLY A 169 -12.62 -2.84 -13.33
N GLN A 170 -12.13 -2.98 -12.10
CA GLN A 170 -12.36 -2.05 -11.01
C GLN A 170 -11.06 -1.40 -10.56
N PRO A 171 -11.09 -0.13 -10.10
CA PRO A 171 -9.90 0.53 -9.59
C PRO A 171 -9.35 -0.17 -8.33
N LEU A 172 -8.03 -0.13 -8.19
CA LEU A 172 -7.26 -0.50 -7.03
C LEU A 172 -6.32 0.67 -6.72
N PHE A 173 -6.70 1.50 -5.76
CA PHE A 173 -5.91 2.66 -5.39
C PHE A 173 -4.64 2.22 -4.67
N LEU A 174 -3.50 2.75 -5.12
CA LEU A 174 -2.25 2.74 -4.36
C LEU A 174 -2.12 4.02 -3.55
N ARG A 175 -2.61 5.12 -4.13
CA ARG A 175 -2.64 6.44 -3.52
C ARG A 175 -3.86 7.23 -3.96
N ARG A 176 -4.67 7.68 -3.00
CA ARG A 176 -5.84 8.54 -3.25
C ARG A 176 -5.54 10.00 -2.87
N ALA A 177 -5.45 10.88 -3.87
CA ALA A 177 -5.12 12.30 -3.67
C ALA A 177 -5.83 13.20 -4.72
N ARG A 178 -5.08 13.86 -5.62
CA ARG A 178 -5.63 14.78 -6.63
C ARG A 178 -6.73 14.13 -7.47
N GLY A 179 -7.82 14.87 -7.66
CA GLY A 179 -9.01 14.44 -8.43
C GLY A 179 -10.04 13.65 -7.61
N PHE A 180 -9.69 13.24 -6.39
CA PHE A 180 -10.60 12.50 -5.49
C PHE A 180 -10.82 13.23 -4.17
N VAL A 181 -9.82 13.91 -3.63
CA VAL A 181 -9.95 14.70 -2.40
C VAL A 181 -10.46 16.11 -2.75
N PRO A 182 -11.41 16.70 -1.98
CA PRO A 182 -12.08 16.19 -0.78
C PRO A 182 -13.50 15.64 -1.08
N TYR A 183 -13.67 14.85 -2.14
CA TYR A 183 -15.00 14.35 -2.52
C TYR A 183 -15.60 13.49 -1.38
N PRO A 184 -16.81 13.81 -0.90
CA PRO A 184 -17.45 13.11 0.21
C PRO A 184 -18.00 11.74 -0.21
N GLN A 185 -17.91 10.76 0.68
CA GLN A 185 -18.58 9.47 0.56
C GLN A 185 -19.83 9.48 1.47
N SER A 186 -20.99 9.11 0.92
CA SER A 186 -22.19 8.85 1.75
C SER A 186 -22.00 7.57 2.56
N ILE A 187 -22.49 7.57 3.81
CA ILE A 187 -22.49 6.36 4.65
C ILE A 187 -23.89 5.75 4.74
N PRO A 188 -24.02 4.49 5.21
CA PRO A 188 -25.32 3.85 5.41
C PRO A 188 -26.19 4.57 6.44
N ASP A 189 -27.51 4.58 6.22
CA ASP A 189 -28.48 5.28 7.06
C ASP A 189 -28.40 4.91 8.55
N PHE A 190 -28.13 3.63 8.85
CA PHE A 190 -27.99 3.15 10.23
C PHE A 190 -26.79 3.73 10.98
N LEU A 191 -25.86 4.40 10.28
CA LEU A 191 -24.73 5.15 10.85
C LEU A 191 -24.85 6.67 10.61
N ALA A 192 -25.82 7.14 9.83
CA ALA A 192 -25.91 8.52 9.37
C ALA A 192 -26.26 9.54 10.47
N HIS A 193 -26.89 9.08 11.55
CA HIS A 193 -27.42 9.92 12.63
C HIS A 193 -26.49 10.03 13.85
N SER A 194 -25.21 10.30 13.61
CA SER A 194 -24.22 10.47 14.67
C SER A 194 -23.71 11.93 14.72
N PRO A 195 -23.17 12.36 15.86
CA PRO A 195 -22.46 13.64 15.96
C PRO A 195 -21.17 13.63 15.12
N PRO A 196 -20.58 14.81 14.84
CA PRO A 196 -19.33 14.86 14.10
C PRO A 196 -18.17 14.21 14.87
N ILE A 197 -17.38 13.41 14.18
CA ILE A 197 -16.20 12.72 14.72
C ILE A 197 -15.03 12.82 13.75
N ILE A 198 -13.82 12.61 14.25
CA ILE A 198 -12.59 12.63 13.46
C ILE A 198 -11.80 11.36 13.74
N ALA A 199 -11.36 10.70 12.68
CA ALA A 199 -10.41 9.61 12.73
C ALA A 199 -9.07 10.10 12.17
N LEU A 200 -8.01 9.89 12.93
CA LEU A 200 -6.66 10.38 12.61
C LEU A 200 -5.80 9.35 11.89
N GLY A 201 -6.30 8.14 11.66
CA GLY A 201 -5.58 7.12 10.90
C GLY A 201 -4.52 6.39 11.72
N GLY A 202 -3.43 6.05 11.05
CA GLY A 202 -2.33 5.22 11.54
C GLY A 202 -1.04 6.04 11.71
N GLU A 203 0.04 5.61 11.07
CA GLU A 203 1.32 6.33 11.04
C GLU A 203 1.93 6.31 9.64
N LEU A 204 1.95 5.14 8.99
CA LEU A 204 2.40 4.99 7.62
C LEU A 204 1.27 5.26 6.64
N LYS A 205 1.59 5.96 5.55
CA LYS A 205 0.65 6.30 4.46
C LYS A 205 -0.64 6.94 4.99
N ASP A 206 -0.49 7.82 5.96
CA ASP A 206 -1.62 8.26 6.77
C ASP A 206 -2.65 9.10 6.00
N THR A 207 -3.89 9.04 6.46
CA THR A 207 -4.97 9.95 6.08
C THR A 207 -5.86 10.28 7.27
N ILE A 208 -6.48 11.45 7.24
CA ILE A 208 -7.49 11.87 8.21
C ILE A 208 -8.87 11.71 7.59
N SER A 209 -9.81 11.13 8.33
CA SER A 209 -11.22 11.08 7.94
C SER A 209 -12.07 11.87 8.91
N ILE A 210 -12.98 12.69 8.38
CA ILE A 210 -13.98 13.42 9.16
C ILE A 210 -15.37 12.93 8.79
N PHE A 211 -16.24 12.83 9.78
CA PHE A 211 -17.65 12.54 9.56
C PHE A 211 -18.52 13.76 9.89
N LYS A 212 -19.46 14.09 9.00
CA LYS A 212 -20.48 15.12 9.24
C LYS A 212 -21.74 14.85 8.41
N LYS A 213 -22.90 14.81 9.08
CA LYS A 213 -24.24 14.76 8.45
C LYS A 213 -24.40 13.67 7.38
N GLY A 214 -24.01 12.43 7.68
CA GLY A 214 -24.16 11.30 6.75
C GLY A 214 -23.06 11.19 5.70
N TYR A 215 -22.02 12.03 5.77
CA TYR A 215 -20.88 11.97 4.85
C TYR A 215 -19.57 11.81 5.58
N VAL A 216 -18.68 11.03 4.99
CA VAL A 216 -17.26 10.97 5.36
C VAL A 216 -16.43 11.65 4.30
N VAL A 217 -15.50 12.50 4.73
CA VAL A 217 -14.49 13.11 3.87
C VAL A 217 -13.13 12.67 4.38
N THR A 218 -12.36 12.05 3.50
CA THR A 218 -11.00 11.62 3.78
C THR A 218 -10.01 12.54 3.08
N SER A 219 -8.95 12.92 3.80
CA SER A 219 -7.87 13.74 3.31
C SER A 219 -7.12 13.08 2.15
N GLN A 220 -6.21 13.85 1.58
CA GLN A 220 -5.13 13.35 0.75
C GLN A 220 -4.10 12.59 1.59
N PHE A 221 -3.27 11.82 0.90
CA PHE A 221 -2.10 11.14 1.45
C PHE A 221 -1.19 12.09 2.22
N LEU A 222 -0.85 11.72 3.46
CA LEU A 222 -0.03 12.52 4.37
C LEU A 222 1.39 11.97 4.57
N GLY A 223 1.67 10.75 4.09
CA GLY A 223 3.00 10.15 4.17
C GLY A 223 3.22 9.35 5.45
N ASP A 224 4.47 9.28 5.87
CA ASP A 224 4.92 8.63 7.11
C ASP A 224 5.05 9.68 8.21
N LEU A 225 4.20 9.61 9.23
CA LEU A 225 4.12 10.64 10.26
C LEU A 225 5.29 10.61 11.26
N ASP A 226 6.17 9.62 11.21
CA ASP A 226 7.43 9.66 11.98
C ASP A 226 8.41 10.71 11.40
N ASP A 227 8.26 11.07 10.13
CA ASP A 227 8.93 12.24 9.56
C ASP A 227 8.26 13.55 10.00
N TYR A 228 9.07 14.44 10.57
CA TYR A 228 8.59 15.70 11.14
C TYR A 228 7.87 16.60 10.11
N GLN A 229 8.29 16.61 8.84
CA GLN A 229 7.64 17.42 7.81
C GLN A 229 6.26 16.87 7.48
N ASN A 230 6.10 15.55 7.44
CA ASN A 230 4.81 14.90 7.27
C ASN A 230 3.90 15.19 8.46
N PHE A 231 4.42 15.20 9.69
CA PHE A 231 3.63 15.54 10.88
C PHE A 231 3.11 16.99 10.86
N ILE A 232 3.93 17.97 10.47
CA ILE A 232 3.47 19.36 10.28
C ILE A 232 2.36 19.43 9.21
N TYR A 233 2.55 18.69 8.11
CA TYR A 233 1.57 18.64 7.03
C TYR A 233 0.25 17.96 7.46
N PHE A 234 0.32 16.97 8.35
CA PHE A 234 -0.83 16.38 9.00
C PHE A 234 -1.60 17.42 9.83
N GLU A 235 -0.91 18.21 10.67
CA GLU A 235 -1.54 19.27 11.47
C GLU A 235 -2.17 20.37 10.58
N GLU A 236 -1.47 20.81 9.53
CA GLU A 236 -1.98 21.76 8.52
C GLU A 236 -3.27 21.22 7.88
N THR A 237 -3.28 19.94 7.50
CA THR A 237 -4.42 19.30 6.84
C THR A 237 -5.60 19.11 7.79
N LEU A 238 -5.35 18.69 9.03
CA LEU A 238 -6.38 18.55 10.05
C LEU A 238 -7.08 19.89 10.29
N HIS A 239 -6.31 20.96 10.52
CA HIS A 239 -6.85 22.29 10.74
C HIS A 239 -7.63 22.79 9.51
N HIS A 240 -7.10 22.56 8.30
CA HIS A 240 -7.78 22.91 7.06
C HIS A 240 -9.15 22.21 6.93
N LEU A 241 -9.21 20.89 7.16
CA LEU A 241 -10.46 20.13 7.09
C LEU A 241 -11.46 20.57 8.16
N GLN A 242 -11.00 20.84 9.38
CA GLN A 242 -11.86 21.34 10.44
C GLN A 242 -12.48 22.69 10.06
N LYS A 243 -11.70 23.61 9.50
CA LYS A 243 -12.19 24.90 9.03
C LYS A 243 -13.15 24.76 7.85
N LEU A 244 -12.75 24.01 6.82
CA LEU A 244 -13.50 23.83 5.57
C LEU A 244 -14.88 23.23 5.82
N PHE A 245 -14.96 22.24 6.72
CA PHE A 245 -16.22 21.58 7.05
C PHE A 245 -16.87 22.09 8.33
N SER A 246 -16.36 23.17 8.92
CA SER A 246 -16.86 23.77 10.17
C SER A 246 -17.06 22.73 11.27
N LEU A 247 -15.97 22.03 11.62
CA LEU A 247 -15.87 21.01 12.67
C LEU A 247 -15.06 21.56 13.83
N ASN A 248 -15.68 22.44 14.62
CA ASN A 248 -14.98 23.11 15.73
C ASN A 248 -14.98 22.28 17.02
N ASN A 249 -15.94 21.36 17.19
CA ASN A 249 -16.11 20.54 18.40
C ASN A 249 -16.47 19.08 18.02
N PRO A 250 -15.52 18.27 17.52
CA PRO A 250 -15.77 16.86 17.30
C PRO A 250 -16.05 16.17 18.63
N GLN A 251 -17.01 15.23 18.65
CA GLN A 251 -17.39 14.52 19.87
C GLN A 251 -16.42 13.39 20.23
N LEU A 252 -15.64 12.93 19.25
CA LEU A 252 -14.72 11.80 19.41
C LEU A 252 -13.56 11.93 18.44
N LEU A 253 -12.35 11.68 18.96
CA LEU A 253 -11.15 11.39 18.17
C LEU A 253 -10.92 9.88 18.16
N ILE A 254 -10.50 9.36 17.01
CA ILE A 254 -10.26 7.93 16.81
C ILE A 254 -8.88 7.74 16.22
N THR A 255 -8.12 6.79 16.76
CA THR A 255 -6.77 6.45 16.29
C THR A 255 -6.59 4.94 16.24
N ASP A 256 -5.44 4.52 15.72
CA ASP A 256 -5.00 3.14 15.87
C ASP A 256 -4.81 2.74 17.36
N LEU A 257 -4.77 1.43 17.61
CA LEU A 257 -4.46 0.83 18.90
C LEU A 257 -3.04 1.14 19.35
N HIS A 258 -2.10 1.34 18.41
CA HIS A 258 -0.70 1.52 18.72
C HIS A 258 -0.43 2.76 19.60
N PRO A 259 0.13 2.58 20.82
CA PRO A 259 0.26 3.65 21.81
C PRO A 259 1.34 4.69 21.46
N HIS A 260 2.26 4.35 20.55
CA HIS A 260 3.41 5.20 20.25
C HIS A 260 3.31 5.95 18.92
N PHE A 261 2.24 5.73 18.15
CA PHE A 261 2.05 6.47 16.91
C PHE A 261 1.86 7.96 17.19
N GLN A 262 2.35 8.80 16.27
CA GLN A 262 2.20 10.25 16.38
C GLN A 262 0.72 10.67 16.42
N THR A 263 -0.16 9.97 15.71
CA THR A 263 -1.62 10.19 15.74
C THR A 263 -2.22 9.90 17.11
N THR A 264 -1.83 8.80 17.74
CA THR A 264 -2.25 8.44 19.11
C THR A 264 -1.77 9.48 20.12
N ARG A 265 -0.49 9.85 20.08
CA ARG A 265 0.09 10.89 20.94
C ARG A 265 -0.55 12.26 20.72
N TYR A 266 -0.93 12.58 19.48
CA TYR A 266 -1.66 13.80 19.16
C TYR A 266 -3.04 13.80 19.82
N ALA A 267 -3.80 12.72 19.69
CA ALA A 267 -5.14 12.58 20.26
C ALA A 267 -5.15 12.66 21.79
N GLU A 268 -4.18 12.05 22.46
CA GLU A 268 -4.06 12.06 23.93
C GLU A 268 -3.82 13.46 24.52
N LYS A 269 -3.22 14.36 23.73
CA LYS A 269 -3.01 15.76 24.14
C LYS A 269 -4.27 16.61 24.01
N GLN A 270 -5.32 16.12 23.37
CA GLN A 270 -6.55 16.87 23.15
C GLN A 270 -7.53 16.68 24.32
N SER A 271 -8.34 17.70 24.60
CA SER A 271 -9.44 17.62 25.58
C SER A 271 -10.72 16.98 25.00
N ILE A 272 -10.60 16.18 23.94
CA ILE A 272 -11.70 15.51 23.25
C ILE A 272 -11.65 14.01 23.61
N PRO A 273 -12.80 13.35 23.85
CA PRO A 273 -12.82 11.90 24.07
C PRO A 273 -12.05 11.15 22.96
N HIS A 274 -11.28 10.15 23.36
CA HIS A 274 -10.39 9.39 22.48
C HIS A 274 -10.75 7.91 22.51
N LEU A 275 -10.95 7.32 21.32
CA LEU A 275 -11.18 5.90 21.11
C LEU A 275 -10.05 5.30 20.26
N ARG A 276 -9.55 4.15 20.67
CA ARG A 276 -8.55 3.40 19.90
C ARG A 276 -9.19 2.20 19.22
N VAL A 277 -8.74 1.89 18.00
CA VAL A 277 -9.28 0.79 17.20
C VAL A 277 -8.14 -0.09 16.70
N GLN A 278 -8.32 -1.40 16.75
CA GLN A 278 -7.33 -2.35 16.24
C GLN A 278 -7.14 -2.17 14.72
N HIS A 279 -5.87 -2.11 14.28
CA HIS A 279 -5.42 -1.83 12.91
C HIS A 279 -6.11 -2.65 11.81
N HIS A 280 -6.08 -3.97 11.95
CA HIS A 280 -6.66 -4.92 10.99
C HIS A 280 -8.18 -4.85 10.96
N PHE A 281 -8.81 -4.59 12.11
CA PHE A 281 -10.23 -4.37 12.18
C PHE A 281 -10.63 -3.08 11.47
N ALA A 282 -9.88 -1.98 11.63
CA ALA A 282 -10.09 -0.77 10.86
C ALA A 282 -9.95 -1.02 9.35
N HIS A 283 -8.92 -1.74 8.89
CA HIS A 283 -8.80 -2.14 7.49
C HIS A 283 -10.04 -2.87 6.95
N LEU A 284 -10.64 -3.76 7.74
CA LEU A 284 -11.81 -4.53 7.33
C LEU A 284 -13.11 -3.72 7.36
N LEU A 285 -13.21 -2.74 8.26
CA LEU A 285 -14.38 -1.87 8.35
C LEU A 285 -14.46 -0.85 7.22
N ALA A 286 -13.33 -0.42 6.65
CA ALA A 286 -13.30 0.51 5.52
C ALA A 286 -14.12 0.02 4.29
N PRO A 287 -13.86 -1.17 3.72
CA PRO A 287 -14.70 -1.70 2.64
C PRO A 287 -16.10 -2.10 3.12
N LEU A 288 -16.29 -2.46 4.39
CA LEU A 288 -17.63 -2.74 4.94
C LEU A 288 -18.53 -1.49 4.82
N LEU A 289 -17.98 -0.33 5.22
CA LEU A 289 -18.61 0.98 5.14
C LEU A 289 -18.81 1.42 3.69
N GLU A 290 -17.80 1.25 2.83
CA GLU A 290 -17.87 1.59 1.41
C GLU A 290 -19.02 0.87 0.68
N HIS A 291 -19.22 -0.41 0.98
CA HIS A 291 -20.28 -1.23 0.36
C HIS A 291 -21.62 -1.15 1.08
N GLY A 292 -21.71 -0.38 2.17
CA GLY A 292 -22.90 -0.27 3.02
C GLY A 292 -23.43 -1.62 3.50
N TYR A 293 -22.53 -2.54 3.84
CA TYR A 293 -22.92 -3.87 4.28
C TYR A 293 -23.76 -3.79 5.57
N SER A 294 -24.67 -4.75 5.75
CA SER A 294 -25.64 -4.71 6.86
C SER A 294 -24.97 -4.87 8.22
N GLN A 295 -25.32 -4.01 9.18
CA GLN A 295 -24.80 -4.07 10.55
C GLN A 295 -25.04 -5.40 11.29
N ASN A 296 -26.10 -6.13 10.91
CA ASN A 296 -26.51 -7.36 11.59
C ASN A 296 -25.88 -8.62 10.99
N LYS A 297 -25.05 -8.51 9.95
CA LYS A 297 -24.44 -9.65 9.29
C LYS A 297 -22.96 -9.73 9.61
N LEU A 298 -22.51 -10.96 9.88
CA LEU A 298 -21.08 -11.26 9.95
C LEU A 298 -20.51 -11.42 8.54
N ALA A 299 -19.21 -11.18 8.41
CA ALA A 299 -18.41 -11.48 7.24
C ALA A 299 -17.09 -12.15 7.65
N LEU A 300 -16.48 -12.88 6.71
CA LEU A 300 -15.09 -13.33 6.84
C LEU A 300 -14.19 -12.18 6.40
N GLY A 301 -13.39 -11.63 7.30
CA GLY A 301 -12.35 -10.66 6.98
C GLY A 301 -11.02 -11.35 6.75
N VAL A 302 -10.33 -10.99 5.68
CA VAL A 302 -8.93 -11.34 5.42
C VAL A 302 -8.15 -10.05 5.47
N ALA A 303 -7.36 -9.87 6.54
CA ALA A 303 -6.57 -8.67 6.77
C ALA A 303 -5.08 -9.05 6.67
N TRP A 304 -4.53 -8.88 5.46
CA TRP A 304 -3.16 -9.27 5.16
C TRP A 304 -2.32 -8.03 4.89
N ASP A 305 -1.33 -7.80 5.75
CA ASP A 305 -0.55 -6.58 5.78
C ASP A 305 0.90 -6.83 6.20
N GLY A 306 1.71 -5.76 6.22
CA GLY A 306 3.09 -5.77 6.69
C GLY A 306 3.19 -5.80 8.21
N PHE A 307 2.46 -4.94 8.91
CA PHE A 307 2.49 -4.83 10.37
C PHE A 307 1.23 -4.12 10.86
N GLY A 308 0.60 -4.65 11.90
CA GLY A 308 -0.35 -3.92 12.72
C GLY A 308 -0.34 -4.49 14.13
N LEU A 309 -0.49 -3.63 15.14
CA LEU A 309 -0.44 -4.07 16.53
C LEU A 309 -1.65 -4.95 16.85
N GLY A 310 -1.37 -6.15 17.33
CA GLY A 310 -2.37 -7.05 17.89
C GLY A 310 -2.80 -6.64 19.30
N GLU A 311 -3.98 -7.08 19.73
CA GLU A 311 -4.43 -6.88 21.12
C GLU A 311 -3.59 -7.66 22.14
N ASP A 312 -2.88 -8.69 21.67
CA ASP A 312 -1.87 -9.46 22.40
C ASP A 312 -0.49 -8.77 22.44
N GLY A 313 -0.36 -7.59 21.81
CA GLY A 313 0.91 -6.87 21.68
C GLY A 313 1.85 -7.44 20.61
N HIS A 314 1.41 -8.45 19.85
CA HIS A 314 2.21 -9.06 18.79
C HIS A 314 2.05 -8.33 17.46
N ALA A 315 2.98 -8.57 16.52
CA ALA A 315 2.95 -7.97 15.19
C ALA A 315 2.07 -8.80 14.24
N TRP A 316 0.81 -8.41 14.08
CA TRP A 316 -0.14 -9.08 13.18
C TRP A 316 0.07 -8.67 11.71
N GLY A 317 -0.53 -9.45 10.80
CA GLY A 317 -0.53 -9.13 9.36
C GLY A 317 -0.87 -10.31 8.45
N GLY A 318 -1.29 -11.45 9.00
CA GLY A 318 -1.67 -12.66 8.26
C GLY A 318 -2.97 -13.22 8.81
N GLU A 319 -3.95 -12.33 9.04
CA GLU A 319 -5.09 -12.60 9.90
C GLU A 319 -6.38 -12.90 9.14
N PHE A 320 -7.19 -13.75 9.72
CA PHE A 320 -8.57 -14.01 9.33
C PHE A 320 -9.50 -13.74 10.52
N PHE A 321 -10.56 -12.98 10.27
CA PHE A 321 -11.51 -12.55 11.28
C PHE A 321 -12.94 -12.95 10.92
N LEU A 322 -13.72 -13.29 11.94
CA LEU A 322 -15.17 -13.27 11.85
C LEU A 322 -15.65 -11.94 12.46
N PHE A 323 -16.29 -11.06 11.69
CA PHE A 323 -16.52 -9.68 12.15
C PHE A 323 -17.79 -9.03 11.61
N ASN A 324 -18.20 -7.94 12.27
CA ASN A 324 -19.17 -6.94 11.81
C ASN A 324 -18.70 -5.53 12.27
N TYR A 325 -19.54 -4.50 12.17
CA TYR A 325 -19.20 -3.14 12.62
C TYR A 325 -18.88 -3.00 14.12
N SER A 326 -19.32 -3.97 14.93
CA SER A 326 -19.27 -3.88 16.40
C SER A 326 -18.09 -4.61 17.02
N SER A 327 -17.68 -5.72 16.44
CA SER A 327 -16.69 -6.62 17.04
C SER A 327 -16.14 -7.57 15.99
N TYR A 328 -15.00 -8.17 16.33
CA TYR A 328 -14.42 -9.27 15.58
C TYR A 328 -14.02 -10.41 16.52
N THR A 329 -13.80 -11.58 15.94
CA THR A 329 -13.13 -12.71 16.57
C THR A 329 -12.00 -13.14 15.64
N ARG A 330 -10.76 -13.20 16.17
CA ARG A 330 -9.60 -13.73 15.44
C ARG A 330 -9.84 -15.22 15.19
N LEU A 331 -10.14 -15.56 13.94
CA LEU A 331 -10.59 -16.89 13.54
C LEU A 331 -9.41 -17.79 13.16
N ALA A 332 -8.48 -17.26 12.37
CA ALA A 332 -7.27 -17.97 11.96
C ALA A 332 -6.14 -16.97 11.74
N HIS A 333 -4.90 -17.43 11.87
CA HIS A 333 -3.74 -16.61 11.56
C HIS A 333 -2.57 -17.45 11.09
N PHE A 334 -1.60 -16.80 10.45
CA PHE A 334 -0.32 -17.42 10.13
C PHE A 334 0.42 -17.77 11.42
N GLU A 335 1.09 -18.91 11.44
CA GLU A 335 1.93 -19.28 12.58
C GLU A 335 2.94 -18.18 12.87
N GLU A 336 3.14 -17.92 14.17
CA GLU A 336 4.01 -16.83 14.59
C GLU A 336 5.48 -17.19 14.35
N MET A 337 6.21 -16.22 13.85
CA MET A 337 7.65 -16.29 13.58
C MET A 337 8.38 -15.21 14.36
N PRO A 338 9.64 -15.43 14.75
CA PRO A 338 10.45 -14.37 15.31
C PRO A 338 10.68 -13.28 14.25
N LEU A 339 10.54 -12.01 14.65
CA LEU A 339 10.84 -10.82 13.83
C LEU A 339 12.19 -10.22 14.27
N PRO A 340 13.33 -10.79 13.85
CA PRO A 340 14.62 -10.46 14.46
C PRO A 340 15.11 -9.05 14.11
N GLY A 341 15.05 -8.15 15.10
CA GLY A 341 15.41 -6.74 14.97
C GLY A 341 14.25 -5.82 14.58
N GLY A 342 12.99 -6.27 14.73
CA GLY A 342 11.79 -5.45 14.49
C GLY A 342 11.78 -4.83 13.09
N ASP A 343 11.76 -3.50 13.01
CA ASP A 343 11.77 -2.72 11.76
C ASP A 343 12.96 -3.04 10.85
N THR A 344 14.07 -3.54 11.40
CA THR A 344 15.22 -3.96 10.59
C THR A 344 14.85 -5.16 9.72
N ALA A 345 14.03 -6.09 10.21
CA ALA A 345 13.58 -7.24 9.44
C ALA A 345 12.64 -6.86 8.29
N ALA A 346 11.87 -5.77 8.43
CA ALA A 346 11.08 -5.22 7.33
C ALA A 346 11.96 -4.60 6.23
N ARG A 347 13.16 -4.07 6.59
CA ARG A 347 14.12 -3.51 5.63
C ARG A 347 15.09 -4.54 5.05
N GLN A 348 15.32 -5.65 5.74
CA GLN A 348 16.31 -6.66 5.38
C GLN A 348 15.64 -8.04 5.22
N PRO A 349 15.07 -8.35 4.03
CA PRO A 349 14.26 -9.56 3.79
C PRO A 349 14.94 -10.88 4.16
N TRP A 350 16.28 -10.95 4.05
CA TRP A 350 17.05 -12.14 4.42
C TRP A 350 16.91 -12.53 5.88
N ARG A 351 16.58 -11.58 6.76
CA ARG A 351 16.34 -11.85 8.18
C ARG A 351 15.11 -12.72 8.38
N MET A 352 14.03 -12.41 7.67
CA MET A 352 12.81 -13.23 7.71
C MET A 352 13.03 -14.58 7.03
N ALA A 353 13.76 -14.62 5.91
CA ALA A 353 14.14 -15.89 5.28
C ALA A 353 14.86 -16.81 6.28
N LEU A 354 15.83 -16.28 7.03
CA LEU A 354 16.55 -17.05 8.03
C LEU A 354 15.67 -17.46 9.21
N ALA A 355 14.81 -16.56 9.70
CA ALA A 355 13.84 -16.84 10.76
C ALA A 355 12.95 -18.05 10.41
N TYR A 356 12.33 -18.06 9.23
CA TYR A 356 11.50 -19.18 8.79
C TYR A 356 12.31 -20.48 8.65
N LEU A 357 13.48 -20.43 8.02
CA LEU A 357 14.31 -21.62 7.83
C LEU A 357 14.75 -22.23 9.16
N THR A 358 15.18 -21.41 10.11
CA THR A 358 15.61 -21.88 11.42
C THR A 358 14.45 -22.44 12.24
N THR A 359 13.27 -21.81 12.20
CA THR A 359 12.08 -22.33 12.88
C THR A 359 11.66 -23.69 12.32
N TYR A 360 11.74 -23.90 11.01
CA TYR A 360 11.24 -25.12 10.36
C TYR A 360 12.24 -26.27 10.25
N PHE A 361 13.53 -25.95 10.14
CA PHE A 361 14.58 -26.93 9.82
C PHE A 361 15.74 -26.93 10.84
N GLY A 362 15.69 -26.05 11.85
CA GLY A 362 16.72 -25.96 12.90
C GLY A 362 17.96 -25.17 12.46
N SER A 363 19.08 -25.42 13.14
CA SER A 363 20.35 -24.70 12.92
C SER A 363 21.09 -25.13 11.66
N GLU A 364 20.81 -26.32 11.13
CA GLU A 364 21.37 -26.81 9.87
C GLU A 364 20.60 -26.20 8.69
N LEU A 365 21.07 -25.03 8.24
CA LEU A 365 20.41 -24.31 7.16
C LEU A 365 20.60 -25.02 5.81
N PRO A 366 19.55 -25.12 4.98
CA PRO A 366 19.69 -25.61 3.62
C PRO A 366 20.59 -24.70 2.79
N GLN A 367 21.28 -25.28 1.81
CA GLN A 367 22.11 -24.52 0.87
C GLN A 367 21.20 -23.75 -0.10
N VAL A 368 21.07 -22.44 0.12
CA VAL A 368 20.29 -21.54 -0.75
C VAL A 368 21.23 -20.48 -1.32
N PRO A 369 21.31 -20.30 -2.66
CA PRO A 369 22.24 -19.35 -3.28
C PRO A 369 22.12 -17.91 -2.73
N SER A 370 20.89 -17.43 -2.48
CA SER A 370 20.69 -16.08 -1.95
C SER A 370 21.27 -15.88 -0.54
N LEU A 371 21.31 -16.91 0.31
CA LEU A 371 21.92 -16.81 1.64
C LEU A 371 23.45 -16.77 1.58
N GLN A 372 24.07 -17.14 0.46
CA GLN A 372 25.52 -17.05 0.28
C GLN A 372 25.98 -15.60 0.12
N THR A 373 25.10 -14.69 -0.32
CA THR A 373 25.41 -13.26 -0.44
C THR A 373 25.45 -12.55 0.92
N ILE A 374 24.96 -13.19 1.98
CA ILE A 374 24.96 -12.63 3.33
C ILE A 374 26.22 -13.10 4.08
N PRO A 375 26.98 -12.17 4.70
CA PRO A 375 28.16 -12.52 5.48
C PRO A 375 27.86 -13.57 6.55
N THR A 376 28.74 -14.57 6.68
CA THR A 376 28.60 -15.65 7.68
C THR A 376 28.48 -15.12 9.11
N ARG A 377 29.19 -14.02 9.42
CA ARG A 377 29.10 -13.34 10.71
C ARG A 377 27.66 -12.89 11.01
N ASP A 378 27.00 -12.27 10.05
CA ASP A 378 25.68 -11.67 10.23
C ASP A 378 24.61 -12.75 10.39
N LYS A 379 24.69 -13.82 9.59
CA LYS A 379 23.84 -15.00 9.75
C LYS A 379 23.97 -15.60 11.15
N ARG A 380 25.21 -15.79 11.63
CA ARG A 380 25.46 -16.35 12.97
C ARG A 380 24.90 -15.45 14.08
N LEU A 381 25.08 -14.14 13.98
CA LEU A 381 24.53 -13.20 14.95
C LEU A 381 23.00 -13.26 14.99
N LEU A 382 22.35 -13.30 13.81
CA LEU A 382 20.90 -13.39 13.76
C LEU A 382 20.37 -14.72 14.33
N LEU A 383 21.03 -15.85 14.05
CA LEU A 383 20.69 -17.14 14.64
C LEU A 383 20.80 -17.11 16.17
N GLN A 384 21.84 -16.46 16.71
CA GLN A 384 21.99 -16.26 18.15
C GLN A 384 20.91 -15.35 18.72
N MET A 385 20.52 -14.29 18.02
CA MET A 385 19.40 -13.42 18.44
C MET A 385 18.10 -14.22 18.53
N ILE A 386 17.79 -15.03 17.52
CA ILE A 386 16.58 -15.87 17.47
C ILE A 386 16.61 -16.91 18.60
N ALA A 387 17.73 -17.64 18.75
CA ALA A 387 17.85 -18.68 19.77
C ALA A 387 17.69 -18.13 21.21
N ASN A 388 18.16 -16.90 21.46
CA ASN A 388 18.06 -16.25 22.76
C ASN A 388 16.85 -15.30 22.88
N GLN A 389 15.97 -15.26 21.87
CA GLN A 389 14.78 -14.37 21.81
C GLN A 389 15.10 -12.88 22.03
N LEU A 390 16.29 -12.44 21.62
CA LEU A 390 16.74 -11.06 21.79
C LEU A 390 16.18 -10.18 20.68
N HIS A 391 15.29 -9.24 21.04
CA HIS A 391 14.67 -8.29 20.09
C HIS A 391 13.99 -9.00 18.90
N CYS A 392 13.34 -10.13 19.19
CA CYS A 392 12.63 -10.94 18.20
C CYS A 392 11.13 -11.02 18.58
N PRO A 393 10.38 -9.90 18.55
CA PRO A 393 8.95 -9.98 18.83
C PRO A 393 8.27 -10.95 17.85
N PRO A 394 7.23 -11.68 18.27
CA PRO A 394 6.51 -12.59 17.40
C PRO A 394 5.73 -11.82 16.33
N THR A 395 5.68 -12.38 15.13
CA THR A 395 4.88 -11.85 14.01
C THR A 395 4.16 -12.95 13.24
N SER A 396 2.93 -12.66 12.84
CA SER A 396 2.12 -13.46 11.90
C SER A 396 2.00 -12.78 10.53
N SER A 397 2.88 -11.83 10.22
CA SER A 397 2.77 -10.96 9.04
C SER A 397 2.89 -11.69 7.70
N CYS A 398 1.88 -11.47 6.83
CA CYS A 398 1.92 -11.93 5.45
C CYS A 398 2.97 -11.16 4.65
N GLY A 399 3.14 -9.85 4.88
CA GLY A 399 4.21 -9.08 4.26
C GLY A 399 5.61 -9.65 4.54
N ARG A 400 5.87 -10.07 5.79
CA ARG A 400 7.15 -10.71 6.17
C ARG A 400 7.34 -12.09 5.54
N LEU A 401 6.26 -12.85 5.32
CA LEU A 401 6.31 -14.08 4.54
C LEU A 401 6.71 -13.79 3.08
N PHE A 402 6.15 -12.76 2.46
CA PHE A 402 6.56 -12.33 1.11
C PHE A 402 8.04 -11.93 1.06
N ASP A 403 8.53 -11.18 2.04
CA ASP A 403 9.94 -10.79 2.14
C ASP A 403 10.86 -12.01 2.17
N ALA A 404 10.53 -13.00 3.01
CA ALA A 404 11.28 -14.26 3.12
C ALA A 404 11.33 -15.00 1.77
N ILE A 405 10.18 -15.21 1.12
CA ILE A 405 10.12 -15.94 -0.15
C ILE A 405 10.82 -15.18 -1.28
N ALA A 406 10.66 -13.85 -1.34
CA ALA A 406 11.33 -13.01 -2.33
C ALA A 406 12.86 -13.07 -2.21
N PHE A 407 13.38 -13.13 -0.98
CA PHE A 407 14.82 -13.30 -0.74
C PHE A 407 15.29 -14.71 -1.09
N LEU A 408 14.56 -15.76 -0.69
CA LEU A 408 14.91 -17.15 -1.04
C LEU A 408 14.94 -17.38 -2.56
N CYS A 409 14.04 -16.74 -3.31
CA CYS A 409 14.01 -16.78 -4.76
C CYS A 409 15.12 -15.96 -5.44
N GLY A 410 15.94 -15.22 -4.67
CA GLY A 410 17.04 -14.40 -5.20
C GLY A 410 16.61 -13.11 -5.90
N VAL A 411 15.37 -12.64 -5.69
CA VAL A 411 14.86 -11.43 -6.36
C VAL A 411 14.82 -10.20 -5.46
N ALA A 412 14.74 -10.39 -4.14
CA ALA A 412 14.89 -9.32 -3.18
C ALA A 412 16.37 -8.98 -2.97
N PRO A 413 16.72 -7.70 -2.82
CA PRO A 413 18.04 -7.32 -2.34
C PRO A 413 18.21 -7.70 -0.86
N PRO A 414 19.44 -7.77 -0.33
CA PRO A 414 19.68 -7.91 1.11
C PRO A 414 19.05 -6.78 1.93
N GLU A 415 18.97 -5.57 1.37
CA GLU A 415 18.33 -4.42 1.98
C GLU A 415 17.48 -3.70 0.93
N ILE A 416 16.22 -3.46 1.26
CA ILE A 416 15.27 -2.78 0.38
C ILE A 416 15.45 -1.27 0.45
N GLU A 417 15.17 -0.60 -0.67
CA GLU A 417 15.25 0.85 -0.79
C GLU A 417 13.97 1.55 -0.33
N PHE A 418 12.82 0.89 -0.54
CA PHE A 418 11.49 1.39 -0.25
C PHE A 418 10.56 0.26 0.20
N GLU A 419 9.49 0.65 0.89
CA GLU A 419 8.50 -0.27 1.44
C GLU A 419 7.90 -1.19 0.36
N ALA A 420 7.74 -2.47 0.68
CA ALA A 420 7.21 -3.51 -0.19
C ALA A 420 8.00 -3.80 -1.49
N GLU A 421 9.26 -3.33 -1.61
CA GLU A 421 10.09 -3.62 -2.80
C GLU A 421 10.24 -5.13 -3.06
N ALA A 422 10.53 -5.94 -2.04
CA ALA A 422 10.69 -7.37 -2.17
C ALA A 422 9.41 -8.09 -2.65
N PRO A 423 8.22 -7.87 -2.02
CA PRO A 423 6.94 -8.36 -2.51
C PRO A 423 6.63 -7.92 -3.95
N MET A 424 6.89 -6.65 -4.30
CA MET A 424 6.63 -6.13 -5.65
C MET A 424 7.51 -6.78 -6.71
N ARG A 425 8.79 -7.04 -6.40
CA ARG A 425 9.68 -7.79 -7.30
C ARG A 425 9.24 -9.23 -7.48
N LEU A 426 8.73 -9.87 -6.42
CA LEU A 426 8.19 -11.23 -6.51
C LEU A 426 6.89 -11.26 -7.33
N GLU A 427 6.00 -10.29 -7.14
CA GLU A 427 4.80 -10.10 -7.97
C GLU A 427 5.17 -9.95 -9.44
N ALA A 428 6.22 -9.16 -9.73
CA ALA A 428 6.72 -8.94 -11.07
C ALA A 428 7.27 -10.22 -11.75
N LEU A 429 7.42 -11.35 -11.06
CA LEU A 429 7.78 -12.63 -11.69
C LEU A 429 6.57 -13.50 -12.06
N THR A 430 5.38 -13.23 -11.51
CA THR A 430 4.19 -14.07 -11.67
C THR A 430 3.72 -14.22 -13.13
N GLN A 431 3.18 -15.38 -13.49
CA GLN A 431 2.77 -15.70 -14.86
C GLN A 431 1.29 -16.12 -14.92
N ASP A 432 0.46 -15.34 -15.61
CA ASP A 432 -0.99 -15.58 -15.73
C ASP A 432 -1.35 -16.98 -16.29
N ASN A 433 -0.48 -17.56 -17.14
CA ASN A 433 -0.72 -18.85 -17.77
C ASN A 433 -0.49 -20.07 -16.83
N ILE A 434 0.05 -19.86 -15.62
CA ILE A 434 0.25 -20.92 -14.63
C ILE A 434 -0.85 -20.80 -13.58
N SER A 435 -2.03 -21.35 -13.88
CA SER A 435 -3.21 -21.20 -13.03
C SER A 435 -3.25 -22.16 -11.84
N GLU A 436 -2.91 -23.44 -12.04
CA GLU A 436 -3.19 -24.49 -11.06
C GLU A 436 -2.03 -24.85 -10.13
N ALA A 437 -0.80 -24.59 -10.53
CA ALA A 437 0.36 -24.98 -9.75
C ALA A 437 0.41 -24.20 -8.42
N SER A 438 0.54 -24.91 -7.30
CA SER A 438 0.64 -24.36 -5.94
C SER A 438 1.51 -25.25 -5.06
N TYR A 439 1.96 -24.72 -3.93
CA TYR A 439 2.60 -25.42 -2.83
C TYR A 439 1.61 -25.88 -1.75
N SER A 440 2.01 -26.89 -0.97
CA SER A 440 1.25 -27.41 0.17
C SER A 440 1.35 -26.52 1.42
N PHE A 441 0.28 -26.48 2.23
CA PHE A 441 0.25 -25.84 3.55
C PHE A 441 -0.63 -26.66 4.50
N ARG A 442 -0.51 -26.43 5.80
CA ARG A 442 -1.35 -27.08 6.83
C ARG A 442 -2.19 -26.05 7.56
N ILE A 443 -3.38 -26.45 7.98
CA ILE A 443 -4.25 -25.67 8.87
C ILE A 443 -4.47 -26.52 10.10
N ASN A 444 -3.92 -26.10 11.24
CA ASN A 444 -4.19 -26.72 12.52
C ASN A 444 -5.53 -26.18 13.07
N LYS A 445 -6.54 -27.06 13.08
CA LYS A 445 -7.91 -26.74 13.50
C LYS A 445 -8.28 -27.28 14.89
N LYS A 446 -7.29 -27.60 15.74
CA LYS A 446 -7.55 -28.18 17.08
C LYS A 446 -8.33 -27.24 17.99
N SER A 447 -8.06 -25.94 17.91
CA SER A 447 -8.76 -24.87 18.63
C SER A 447 -8.78 -23.61 17.78
N HIS A 448 -9.64 -22.65 18.12
CA HIS A 448 -9.55 -21.30 17.58
C HIS A 448 -8.54 -20.47 18.40
N PRO A 449 -7.79 -19.56 17.77
CA PRO A 449 -7.70 -19.36 16.32
C PRO A 449 -7.03 -20.55 15.61
N TRP A 450 -7.43 -20.86 14.37
CA TRP A 450 -6.75 -21.86 13.55
C TRP A 450 -5.35 -21.35 13.15
N ILE A 451 -4.36 -22.23 13.21
CA ILE A 451 -2.97 -21.87 12.89
C ILE A 451 -2.61 -22.37 11.51
N ILE A 452 -2.20 -21.46 10.62
CA ILE A 452 -1.79 -21.76 9.26
C ILE A 452 -0.29 -21.94 9.22
N GLN A 453 0.15 -23.12 8.80
CA GLN A 453 1.56 -23.52 8.83
C GLN A 453 2.14 -23.69 7.43
N PHE A 454 3.28 -23.05 7.20
CA PHE A 454 3.95 -23.00 5.90
C PHE A 454 5.20 -23.88 5.81
N GLN A 455 5.51 -24.69 6.82
CA GLN A 455 6.63 -25.65 6.76
C GLN A 455 6.63 -26.51 5.46
N PRO A 456 5.50 -27.09 5.00
CA PRO A 456 5.48 -27.84 3.74
C PRO A 456 5.78 -26.97 2.51
N LEU A 457 5.29 -25.73 2.50
CA LEU A 457 5.54 -24.75 1.43
C LEU A 457 7.03 -24.43 1.33
N PHE A 458 7.69 -24.17 2.46
CA PHE A 458 9.13 -23.90 2.48
C PHE A 458 9.94 -25.10 2.00
N LYS A 459 9.56 -26.32 2.43
CA LYS A 459 10.23 -27.54 1.95
C LYS A 459 10.15 -27.66 0.42
N GLU A 460 8.96 -27.51 -0.15
CA GLU A 460 8.76 -27.62 -1.59
C GLU A 460 9.42 -26.47 -2.38
N ILE A 461 9.48 -25.26 -1.82
CA ILE A 461 10.23 -24.14 -2.43
C ILE A 461 11.73 -24.43 -2.44
N LEU A 462 12.29 -24.95 -1.35
CA LEU A 462 13.70 -25.32 -1.29
C LEU A 462 14.05 -26.43 -2.28
N GLU A 463 13.16 -27.40 -2.47
CA GLU A 463 13.30 -28.44 -3.49
C GLU A 463 13.28 -27.85 -4.92
N ASP A 464 12.38 -26.89 -5.18
CA ASP A 464 12.31 -26.19 -6.46
C ASP A 464 13.58 -25.34 -6.71
N ILE A 465 14.12 -24.68 -5.69
CA ILE A 465 15.38 -23.93 -5.75
C ILE A 465 16.57 -24.86 -6.01
N THR A 466 16.65 -25.98 -5.28
CA THR A 466 17.74 -26.96 -5.43
C THR A 466 17.76 -27.61 -6.81
N LYS A 467 16.57 -27.76 -7.42
CA LYS A 467 16.40 -28.24 -8.81
C LYS A 467 16.56 -27.13 -9.86
N GLU A 468 17.01 -25.94 -9.46
CA GLU A 468 17.23 -24.76 -10.32
C GLU A 468 15.99 -24.40 -11.16
N LYS A 469 14.79 -24.59 -10.60
CA LYS A 469 13.57 -24.22 -11.32
C LYS A 469 13.48 -22.71 -11.50
N ASN A 470 12.80 -22.31 -12.58
CA ASN A 470 12.59 -20.91 -12.93
C ASN A 470 11.93 -20.13 -11.77
N PRO A 471 12.50 -19.01 -11.29
CA PRO A 471 11.93 -18.18 -10.24
C PRO A 471 10.50 -17.70 -10.53
N ASN A 472 10.12 -17.53 -11.80
CA ASN A 472 8.76 -17.19 -12.22
C ASN A 472 7.76 -18.26 -11.81
N LEU A 473 8.14 -19.54 -11.91
CA LEU A 473 7.30 -20.66 -11.49
C LEU A 473 7.11 -20.65 -9.97
N ILE A 474 8.19 -20.44 -9.22
CA ILE A 474 8.16 -20.41 -7.74
C ILE A 474 7.28 -19.27 -7.26
N ALA A 475 7.51 -18.06 -7.79
CA ALA A 475 6.69 -16.89 -7.48
C ALA A 475 5.21 -17.14 -7.78
N THR A 476 4.90 -17.71 -8.95
CA THR A 476 3.51 -17.98 -9.33
C THR A 476 2.86 -19.04 -8.43
N LYS A 477 3.56 -20.14 -8.15
CA LYS A 477 3.07 -21.18 -7.22
C LYS A 477 2.81 -20.62 -5.82
N PHE A 478 3.70 -19.77 -5.31
CA PHE A 478 3.54 -19.12 -4.00
C PHE A 478 2.27 -18.25 -3.95
N HIS A 479 2.06 -17.37 -4.93
CA HIS A 479 0.85 -16.53 -4.98
C HIS A 479 -0.43 -17.37 -5.13
N ASN A 480 -0.38 -18.41 -5.96
CA ASN A 480 -1.50 -19.36 -6.11
C ASN A 480 -1.81 -20.09 -4.80
N THR A 481 -0.79 -20.45 -4.01
CA THR A 481 -0.98 -21.06 -2.69
C THR A 481 -1.74 -20.13 -1.74
N LEU A 482 -1.37 -18.86 -1.68
CA LEU A 482 -2.07 -17.88 -0.84
C LEU A 482 -3.53 -17.68 -1.28
N ALA A 483 -3.79 -17.67 -2.60
CA ALA A 483 -5.16 -17.59 -3.10
C ALA A 483 -6.00 -18.84 -2.71
N LYS A 484 -5.42 -20.03 -2.87
CA LYS A 484 -6.05 -21.30 -2.45
C LYS A 484 -6.24 -21.39 -0.93
N LEU A 485 -5.35 -20.80 -0.14
CA LEU A 485 -5.50 -20.69 1.31
C LEU A 485 -6.74 -19.87 1.67
N ILE A 486 -6.93 -18.69 1.08
CA ILE A 486 -8.13 -17.87 1.33
C ILE A 486 -9.39 -18.64 0.94
N GLN A 487 -9.40 -19.26 -0.25
CA GLN A 487 -10.53 -20.09 -0.70
C GLN A 487 -10.85 -21.19 0.32
N LYS A 488 -9.85 -21.91 0.81
CA LYS A 488 -10.03 -22.99 1.77
C LYS A 488 -10.59 -22.48 3.11
N ILE A 489 -10.08 -21.37 3.64
CA ILE A 489 -10.62 -20.76 4.86
C ILE A 489 -12.06 -20.30 4.63
N ALA A 490 -12.36 -19.66 3.50
CA ALA A 490 -13.72 -19.23 3.16
C ALA A 490 -14.71 -20.40 3.10
N GLN A 491 -14.32 -21.53 2.51
CA GLN A 491 -15.12 -22.76 2.49
C GLN A 491 -15.39 -23.32 3.89
N GLU A 492 -14.38 -23.33 4.76
CA GLU A 492 -14.56 -23.78 6.15
C GLU A 492 -15.48 -22.85 6.95
N VAL A 493 -15.36 -21.53 6.74
CA VAL A 493 -16.26 -20.55 7.36
C VAL A 493 -17.68 -20.71 6.86
N HIS A 494 -17.88 -20.91 5.56
CA HIS A 494 -19.19 -21.18 5.02
C HIS A 494 -19.81 -22.44 5.66
N ARG A 495 -19.03 -23.52 5.76
CA ARG A 495 -19.50 -24.79 6.35
C ARG A 495 -19.89 -24.65 7.83
N HIS A 496 -19.16 -23.86 8.60
CA HIS A 496 -19.38 -23.74 10.05
C HIS A 496 -20.34 -22.63 10.46
N PHE A 497 -20.35 -21.51 9.74
CA PHE A 497 -21.07 -20.29 10.12
C PHE A 497 -22.10 -19.84 9.08
N ASN A 498 -22.23 -20.55 7.95
CA ASN A 498 -23.11 -20.20 6.84
C ASN A 498 -22.89 -18.78 6.28
N ILE A 499 -21.63 -18.34 6.25
CA ILE A 499 -21.24 -17.02 5.73
C ILE A 499 -20.65 -17.18 4.34
N LYS A 500 -21.14 -16.38 3.38
CA LYS A 500 -20.64 -16.32 2.00
C LYS A 500 -20.02 -14.98 1.62
N THR A 501 -19.93 -14.04 2.56
CA THR A 501 -19.30 -12.73 2.34
C THR A 501 -17.86 -12.76 2.82
N VAL A 502 -16.93 -12.44 1.93
CA VAL A 502 -15.50 -12.32 2.22
C VAL A 502 -15.07 -10.87 1.99
N VAL A 503 -14.40 -10.27 2.96
CA VAL A 503 -13.84 -8.93 2.91
C VAL A 503 -12.33 -9.03 2.78
N LEU A 504 -11.74 -8.42 1.76
CA LEU A 504 -10.30 -8.41 1.51
C LEU A 504 -9.73 -7.00 1.77
N SER A 505 -8.77 -6.88 2.68
CA SER A 505 -8.12 -5.60 3.00
C SER A 505 -6.71 -5.79 3.59
N GLY A 506 -5.95 -4.71 3.67
CA GLY A 506 -4.53 -4.70 4.04
C GLY A 506 -3.61 -4.55 2.84
N GLY A 507 -2.38 -4.05 3.07
CA GLY A 507 -1.44 -3.66 2.02
C GLY A 507 -1.03 -4.78 1.06
N VAL A 508 -1.12 -6.05 1.48
CA VAL A 508 -0.79 -7.20 0.62
C VAL A 508 -1.75 -7.30 -0.59
N PHE A 509 -2.99 -6.83 -0.47
CA PHE A 509 -3.95 -6.84 -1.57
C PHE A 509 -3.71 -5.74 -2.62
N LEU A 510 -2.65 -4.93 -2.50
CA LEU A 510 -2.09 -4.15 -3.61
C LEU A 510 -1.42 -5.03 -4.68
N ASN A 511 -1.12 -6.29 -4.32
CA ASN A 511 -0.66 -7.30 -5.25
C ASN A 511 -1.82 -7.68 -6.20
N SER A 512 -1.72 -7.18 -7.43
CA SER A 512 -2.76 -7.28 -8.45
C SER A 512 -2.98 -8.73 -8.91
N PHE A 513 -1.90 -9.52 -8.99
CA PHE A 513 -1.96 -10.92 -9.36
C PHE A 513 -2.72 -11.73 -8.30
N LEU A 514 -2.35 -11.57 -7.02
CA LEU A 514 -3.01 -12.24 -5.90
C LEU A 514 -4.47 -11.82 -5.81
N LEU A 515 -4.76 -10.51 -5.86
CA LEU A 515 -6.12 -10.00 -5.75
C LEU A 515 -7.02 -10.56 -6.86
N LYS A 516 -6.56 -10.49 -8.12
CA LYS A 516 -7.28 -11.06 -9.27
C LYS A 516 -7.57 -12.54 -9.07
N LYS A 517 -6.57 -13.31 -8.63
CA LYS A 517 -6.70 -14.75 -8.44
C LYS A 517 -7.66 -15.11 -7.32
N VAL A 518 -7.59 -14.40 -6.19
CA VAL A 518 -8.49 -14.57 -5.04
C VAL A 518 -9.93 -14.25 -5.44
N GLU A 519 -10.17 -13.11 -6.09
CA GLU A 519 -11.51 -12.71 -6.52
C GLU A 519 -12.13 -13.76 -7.45
N ASN A 520 -11.39 -14.20 -8.48
CA ASN A 520 -11.90 -15.20 -9.42
C ASN A 520 -12.23 -16.52 -8.73
N LEU A 521 -11.31 -17.06 -7.92
CA LEU A 521 -11.52 -18.32 -7.20
C LEU A 521 -12.72 -18.25 -6.24
N LEU A 522 -12.89 -17.13 -5.52
CA LEU A 522 -14.01 -16.95 -4.61
C LEU A 522 -15.34 -16.80 -5.37
N GLN A 523 -15.37 -16.04 -6.47
CA GLN A 523 -16.57 -15.86 -7.30
C GLN A 523 -17.04 -17.18 -7.92
N GLU A 524 -16.11 -17.98 -8.48
CA GLU A 524 -16.40 -19.30 -9.04
C GLU A 524 -16.98 -20.26 -7.99
N ASN A 525 -16.70 -20.04 -6.71
CA ASN A 525 -17.24 -20.81 -5.58
C ASN A 525 -18.45 -20.16 -4.91
N GLY A 526 -19.04 -19.13 -5.54
CA GLY A 526 -20.28 -18.48 -5.10
C GLY A 526 -20.14 -17.58 -3.86
N PHE A 527 -18.94 -17.08 -3.57
CA PHE A 527 -18.72 -16.09 -2.51
C PHE A 527 -18.95 -14.67 -3.03
N GLN A 528 -19.52 -13.82 -2.19
CA GLN A 528 -19.56 -12.37 -2.38
C GLN A 528 -18.26 -11.77 -1.84
N ILE A 529 -17.54 -11.02 -2.67
CA ILE A 529 -16.32 -10.32 -2.26
C ILE A 529 -16.59 -8.83 -2.07
N LEU A 530 -16.18 -8.31 -0.91
CA LEU A 530 -16.10 -6.88 -0.63
C LEU A 530 -14.62 -6.49 -0.52
N ARG A 531 -14.23 -5.42 -1.21
CA ARG A 531 -12.92 -4.79 -1.10
C ARG A 531 -13.07 -3.29 -1.38
N SER A 532 -12.09 -2.51 -0.98
CA SER A 532 -12.08 -1.08 -1.27
C SER A 532 -12.02 -0.86 -2.79
N ARG A 533 -12.88 0.02 -3.29
CA ARG A 533 -12.92 0.48 -4.70
C ARG A 533 -12.80 1.98 -4.79
N LEU A 534 -13.21 2.73 -3.77
CA LEU A 534 -13.05 4.19 -3.70
C LEU A 534 -11.81 4.61 -2.92
N TYR A 535 -11.23 3.67 -2.17
CA TYR A 535 -10.07 3.84 -1.29
C TYR A 535 -9.03 2.75 -1.56
N SER A 536 -7.82 2.97 -1.06
CA SER A 536 -6.78 1.95 -1.07
C SER A 536 -7.07 0.86 -0.04
N PRO A 537 -6.67 -0.40 -0.24
CA PRO A 537 -6.71 -1.42 0.80
C PRO A 537 -5.58 -1.27 1.84
N ASN A 538 -4.57 -0.42 1.58
CA ASN A 538 -3.50 -0.13 2.53
C ASN A 538 -3.95 0.88 3.61
N ASP A 539 -2.97 1.32 4.41
CA ASP A 539 -3.13 2.16 5.60
C ASP A 539 -3.83 3.50 5.32
N GLU A 540 -3.84 3.97 4.06
CA GLU A 540 -4.61 5.16 3.66
C GLU A 540 -6.12 5.05 3.97
N SER A 541 -6.63 3.83 4.20
CA SER A 541 -8.03 3.57 4.54
C SER A 541 -8.32 3.35 6.03
N LEU A 542 -7.30 3.34 6.89
CA LEU A 542 -7.49 3.10 8.33
C LEU A 542 -8.45 4.11 8.94
N SER A 543 -8.28 5.39 8.62
CA SER A 543 -9.15 6.45 9.12
C SER A 543 -10.62 6.26 8.71
N LEU A 544 -10.90 5.71 7.53
CA LEU A 544 -12.26 5.40 7.09
C LEU A 544 -12.89 4.28 7.94
N GLY A 545 -12.13 3.22 8.21
CA GLY A 545 -12.57 2.12 9.07
C GLY A 545 -12.76 2.53 10.54
N GLN A 546 -11.88 3.41 11.03
CA GLN A 546 -11.99 4.03 12.34
C GLN A 546 -13.28 4.85 12.47
N ILE A 547 -13.67 5.63 11.45
CA ILE A 547 -14.97 6.31 11.43
C ILE A 547 -16.10 5.29 11.53
N ALA A 548 -16.10 4.22 10.73
CA ALA A 548 -17.15 3.20 10.77
C ALA A 548 -17.33 2.61 12.19
N TYR A 549 -16.22 2.32 12.88
CA TYR A 549 -16.25 1.85 14.25
C TYR A 549 -16.78 2.91 15.23
N GLY A 550 -16.30 4.15 15.13
CA GLY A 550 -16.71 5.25 16.00
C GLY A 550 -18.19 5.58 15.91
N LEU A 551 -18.75 5.61 14.70
CA LEU A 551 -20.20 5.83 14.51
C LEU A 551 -21.01 4.70 15.14
N ASN A 552 -20.61 3.45 14.92
CA ASN A 552 -21.27 2.31 15.51
C ASN A 552 -21.13 2.30 17.05
N TYR A 553 -19.99 2.72 17.59
CA TYR A 553 -19.77 2.87 19.03
C TYR A 553 -20.73 3.90 19.64
N LEU A 554 -20.93 5.04 18.98
CA LEU A 554 -21.82 6.10 19.46
C LEU A 554 -23.31 5.75 19.34
N ASN A 555 -23.69 4.91 18.37
CA ASN A 555 -25.07 4.48 18.18
C ASN A 555 -25.52 3.39 19.16
N LYS A 556 -24.59 2.73 19.88
CA LYS A 556 -24.96 1.74 20.89
C LYS A 556 -25.60 2.44 22.09
N PRO A 557 -26.74 1.92 22.61
CA PRO A 557 -27.28 2.42 23.87
C PRO A 557 -26.22 2.24 24.95
N LYS A 558 -25.82 3.34 25.61
CA LYS A 558 -24.91 3.28 26.75
C LYS A 558 -25.55 2.35 27.78
N LYS A 559 -24.91 1.21 28.08
CA LYS A 559 -25.30 0.38 29.22
C LYS A 559 -25.19 1.28 30.46
N LYS A 560 -26.35 1.58 31.06
CA LYS A 560 -26.43 2.37 32.30
C LYS A 560 -25.79 1.63 33.45
#